data_AF-A0A0C1RYV4-F1
#
_entry.id   AF-A0A0C1RYV4-F1
#
_cell.length_a   1.000
_cell.length_b   1.000
_cell.length_c   1.000
_cell.angle_alpha   90.00
_cell.angle_beta   90.00
_cell.angle_gamma   90.00
#
_symmetry.space_group_name_H-M   'P 1'
#
loop_
_entity.id
_entity.type
_entity.pdbx_description
1 polymer ?
#
loop_
_entity_poly.entity_id
_entity_poly.type
_entity_poly.pdbx_seq_one_letter_code
_entity_poly.pdbx_strand_id
1 'polypeptide(L)'
;MAEIKKPVTSEMGHQVTGKVAILYGNVKAISPDGTVRMLKINSPVFADDRIITGGDGSVSIVFNTSPSTQLDLGRVSDMVIDEDVYGVVSKGVAAEASAEQEAIQKALLAGDQPLELDATAAGAEANAGGGHPVFVVTPDWSEVTPESGAETRGITWGTGVSTNYDPNLDQPITVSISDGLPDPQSEGQGGNVITFTVSLSEATNHDTTVNYTTADGTAVAGTDYIATSGTITFLAGETTATVTVPVLNDTVFENPEAFTVQLGTPSTGVTIVDGSGIGNIADNDSPPAFSINDVTVTEGTDSTITFTVTKTGLTDQASSVDYSVAPNTAVTPGDYTASDLLAGTLTFAAGETTKTITLNIADDSVYELTETFNVNLSNAAAATISDTQGVGTILDNDAVPAFSINDVTVTEGTDSTITFTVTK
;
A
#
# COMPACT_ATOMS: atom_id res chain seq x y z
N MET A 1 -12.46 -60.76 -32.87
CA MET A 1 -12.62 -59.53 -33.67
C MET A 1 -13.12 -58.47 -32.72
N ALA A 2 -12.23 -57.54 -32.32
CA ALA A 2 -12.58 -56.46 -31.41
C ALA A 2 -13.34 -55.39 -32.22
N GLU A 3 -14.51 -55.04 -31.74
CA GLU A 3 -15.42 -54.08 -32.34
C GLU A 3 -14.78 -52.69 -32.26
N ILE A 4 -14.43 -52.14 -33.43
CA ILE A 4 -13.90 -50.79 -33.57
C ILE A 4 -15.01 -49.82 -33.15
N LYS A 5 -14.87 -49.19 -31.98
CA LYS A 5 -15.73 -48.09 -31.56
C LYS A 5 -15.68 -47.00 -32.64
N LYS A 6 -16.80 -46.78 -33.31
CA LYS A 6 -16.99 -45.69 -34.28
C LYS A 6 -16.64 -44.35 -33.62
N PRO A 7 -16.01 -43.41 -34.35
CA PRO A 7 -15.77 -42.07 -33.85
C PRO A 7 -17.11 -41.41 -33.52
N VAL A 8 -17.17 -40.75 -32.36
CA VAL A 8 -18.34 -39.97 -31.96
C VAL A 8 -18.31 -38.70 -32.81
N THR A 9 -18.93 -38.78 -33.99
CA THR A 9 -19.24 -37.61 -34.81
C THR A 9 -20.14 -36.68 -34.02
N SER A 10 -19.92 -35.36 -34.12
CA SER A 10 -20.97 -34.39 -33.76
C SER A 10 -22.25 -34.73 -34.54
N GLU A 11 -23.41 -34.21 -34.12
CA GLU A 11 -24.70 -34.42 -34.80
C GLU A 11 -24.69 -34.07 -36.31
N MET A 12 -23.61 -33.47 -36.82
CA MET A 12 -23.43 -33.03 -38.21
C MET A 12 -22.18 -33.61 -38.92
N GLY A 13 -21.47 -34.61 -38.36
CA GLY A 13 -20.50 -35.42 -39.12
C GLY A 13 -19.03 -34.99 -39.09
N HIS A 14 -18.63 -34.00 -38.29
CA HIS A 14 -17.21 -33.62 -38.15
C HIS A 14 -16.44 -34.60 -37.24
N GLN A 15 -15.21 -34.95 -37.60
CA GLN A 15 -14.34 -35.83 -36.79
C GLN A 15 -13.72 -35.06 -35.62
N VAL A 16 -13.67 -35.68 -34.44
CA VAL A 16 -12.99 -35.12 -33.26
C VAL A 16 -11.48 -35.37 -33.38
N THR A 17 -10.74 -34.34 -33.70
CA THR A 17 -9.27 -34.37 -33.83
C THR A 17 -8.59 -34.33 -32.46
N GLY A 18 -9.17 -33.65 -31.46
CA GLY A 18 -8.57 -33.52 -30.13
C GLY A 18 -9.52 -33.07 -29.02
N LYS A 19 -8.95 -32.82 -27.84
CA LYS A 19 -9.66 -32.27 -26.68
C LYS A 19 -8.83 -31.19 -26.00
N VAL A 20 -9.53 -30.20 -25.46
CA VAL A 20 -8.91 -29.17 -24.63
C VAL A 20 -8.44 -29.79 -23.30
N ALA A 21 -7.15 -29.72 -23.02
CA ALA A 21 -6.52 -30.22 -21.79
C ALA A 21 -6.33 -29.11 -20.74
N ILE A 22 -5.93 -27.91 -21.17
CA ILE A 22 -5.75 -26.74 -20.32
C ILE A 22 -6.47 -25.57 -20.99
N LEU A 23 -7.13 -24.72 -20.19
CA LEU A 23 -7.84 -23.56 -20.67
C LEU A 23 -7.74 -22.44 -19.64
N TYR A 24 -7.25 -21.29 -20.05
CA TYR A 24 -7.37 -20.03 -19.32
C TYR A 24 -8.16 -19.03 -20.16
N GLY A 25 -8.87 -18.12 -19.50
CA GLY A 25 -9.68 -17.08 -20.15
C GLY A 25 -10.73 -17.61 -21.14
N ASN A 26 -11.10 -16.77 -22.09
CA ASN A 26 -12.12 -17.05 -23.08
C ASN A 26 -11.53 -17.48 -24.43
N VAL A 27 -11.55 -18.79 -24.70
CA VAL A 27 -11.17 -19.32 -26.01
C VAL A 27 -12.42 -19.79 -26.76
N LYS A 28 -12.52 -19.41 -28.03
CA LYS A 28 -13.61 -19.85 -28.92
C LYS A 28 -13.09 -20.69 -30.07
N ALA A 29 -13.88 -21.66 -30.48
CA ALA A 29 -13.73 -22.39 -31.73
C ALA A 29 -14.85 -21.98 -32.69
N ILE A 30 -14.49 -21.67 -33.94
CA ILE A 30 -15.44 -21.40 -35.01
C ILE A 30 -15.34 -22.58 -35.99
N SER A 31 -16.39 -23.39 -36.08
CA SER A 31 -16.47 -24.47 -37.06
C SER A 31 -16.68 -23.92 -38.48
N PRO A 32 -16.41 -24.72 -39.54
CA PRO A 32 -16.53 -24.27 -40.94
C PRO A 32 -17.92 -23.78 -41.35
N ASP A 33 -18.96 -24.28 -40.66
CA ASP A 33 -20.34 -23.85 -40.82
C ASP A 33 -20.64 -22.48 -40.19
N GLY A 34 -19.63 -21.85 -39.57
CA GLY A 34 -19.75 -20.58 -38.86
C GLY A 34 -20.22 -20.71 -37.41
N THR A 35 -20.44 -21.93 -36.90
CA THR A 35 -20.87 -22.15 -35.51
C THR A 35 -19.76 -21.76 -34.55
N VAL A 36 -20.03 -20.80 -33.67
CA VAL A 36 -19.10 -20.37 -32.61
C VAL A 36 -19.37 -21.13 -31.32
N ARG A 37 -18.34 -21.76 -30.76
CA ARG A 37 -18.38 -22.45 -29.46
C ARG A 37 -17.35 -21.87 -28.52
N MET A 38 -17.77 -21.52 -27.30
CA MET A 38 -16.83 -21.28 -26.21
C MET A 38 -16.25 -22.61 -25.75
N LEU A 39 -14.93 -22.72 -25.76
CA LEU A 39 -14.24 -23.91 -25.29
C LEU A 39 -14.26 -23.96 -23.77
N LYS A 40 -14.25 -25.18 -23.24
CA LYS A 40 -14.10 -25.54 -21.84
C LYS A 40 -13.07 -26.65 -21.76
N ILE A 41 -12.53 -26.92 -20.57
CA ILE A 41 -11.69 -28.11 -20.36
C ILE A 41 -12.50 -29.36 -20.78
N ASN A 42 -11.86 -30.25 -21.52
CA ASN A 42 -12.42 -31.44 -22.17
C ASN A 42 -13.38 -31.17 -23.35
N SER A 43 -13.58 -29.92 -23.77
CA SER A 43 -14.33 -29.64 -25.01
C SER A 43 -13.66 -30.38 -26.18
N PRO A 44 -14.45 -31.05 -27.05
CA PRO A 44 -13.92 -31.60 -28.29
C PRO A 44 -13.49 -30.46 -29.21
N VAL A 45 -12.38 -30.67 -29.90
CA VAL A 45 -11.93 -29.84 -31.01
C VAL A 45 -12.10 -30.67 -32.27
N PHE A 46 -12.76 -30.10 -33.27
CA PHE A 46 -13.05 -30.77 -34.54
C PHE A 46 -12.08 -30.32 -35.62
N ALA A 47 -11.97 -31.13 -36.67
CA ALA A 47 -11.29 -30.72 -37.89
C ALA A 47 -11.91 -29.44 -38.44
N ASP A 48 -11.05 -28.59 -39.00
CA ASP A 48 -11.32 -27.27 -39.56
C ASP A 48 -11.88 -26.23 -38.58
N ASP A 49 -11.86 -26.51 -37.27
CA ASP A 49 -12.17 -25.49 -36.27
C ASP A 49 -11.10 -24.39 -36.31
N ARG A 50 -11.54 -23.13 -36.44
CA ARG A 50 -10.70 -21.96 -36.19
C ARG A 50 -10.72 -21.61 -34.70
N ILE A 51 -9.63 -21.86 -34.01
CA ILE A 51 -9.42 -21.59 -32.58
C ILE A 51 -8.89 -20.18 -32.41
N ILE A 52 -9.59 -19.39 -31.61
CA ILE A 52 -9.25 -17.99 -31.34
C ILE A 52 -9.18 -17.81 -29.82
N THR A 53 -8.00 -17.47 -29.32
CA THR A 53 -7.74 -17.36 -27.88
C THR A 53 -7.89 -15.94 -27.34
N GLY A 54 -7.72 -14.90 -28.16
CA GLY A 54 -7.87 -13.51 -27.71
C GLY A 54 -6.84 -13.08 -26.64
N GLY A 55 -6.95 -11.86 -26.12
CA GLY A 55 -5.95 -11.29 -25.21
C GLY A 55 -5.98 -11.81 -23.77
N ASP A 56 -6.95 -12.63 -23.38
CA ASP A 56 -7.12 -13.21 -22.04
C ASP A 56 -7.06 -14.73 -22.07
N GLY A 57 -7.31 -15.34 -23.23
CA GLY A 57 -7.43 -16.77 -23.38
C GLY A 57 -6.15 -17.45 -23.82
N SER A 58 -5.99 -18.69 -23.38
CA SER A 58 -5.01 -19.63 -23.91
C SER A 58 -5.55 -21.04 -23.79
N VAL A 59 -5.10 -21.92 -24.67
CA VAL A 59 -5.59 -23.28 -24.72
C VAL A 59 -4.48 -24.26 -25.05
N SER A 60 -4.46 -25.35 -24.30
CA SER A 60 -3.72 -26.56 -24.65
C SER A 60 -4.69 -27.58 -25.21
N ILE A 61 -4.47 -28.03 -26.43
CA ILE A 61 -5.27 -29.04 -27.12
C ILE A 61 -4.42 -30.30 -27.27
N VAL A 62 -4.91 -31.42 -26.76
CA VAL A 62 -4.30 -32.73 -26.93
C VAL A 62 -5.04 -33.48 -28.04
N PHE A 63 -4.31 -33.82 -29.09
CA PHE A 63 -4.86 -34.52 -30.25
C PHE A 63 -4.87 -36.03 -30.06
N ASN A 64 -5.84 -36.68 -30.71
CA ASN A 64 -6.06 -38.13 -30.66
C ASN A 64 -5.11 -38.89 -31.61
N THR A 65 -3.85 -38.50 -31.68
CA THR A 65 -2.79 -39.13 -32.48
C THR A 65 -2.07 -40.22 -31.68
N SER A 66 -1.29 -41.07 -32.34
CA SER A 66 -0.45 -42.09 -31.70
C SER A 66 1.01 -41.94 -32.17
N PRO A 67 1.93 -41.41 -31.35
CA PRO A 67 1.72 -40.90 -29.99
C PRO A 67 0.89 -39.61 -29.99
N SER A 68 0.21 -39.31 -28.87
CA SER A 68 -0.59 -38.09 -28.73
C SER A 68 0.29 -36.85 -28.84
N THR A 69 -0.13 -35.92 -29.68
CA THR A 69 0.51 -34.60 -29.85
C THR A 69 -0.27 -33.53 -29.10
N GLN A 70 0.43 -32.51 -28.60
CA GLN A 70 -0.14 -31.37 -27.90
C GLN A 70 0.13 -30.10 -28.71
N LEU A 71 -0.87 -29.23 -28.78
CA LEU A 71 -0.77 -27.89 -29.31
C LEU A 71 -1.14 -26.89 -28.22
N ASP A 72 -0.20 -26.03 -27.89
CA ASP A 72 -0.41 -24.91 -26.99
C ASP A 72 -0.55 -23.62 -27.80
N LEU A 73 -1.69 -22.97 -27.62
CA LEU A 73 -1.99 -21.67 -28.18
C LEU A 73 -2.02 -20.66 -27.04
N GLY A 74 -1.05 -19.74 -27.03
CA GLY A 74 -1.05 -18.61 -26.11
C GLY A 74 -2.09 -17.56 -26.48
N ARG A 75 -2.05 -16.42 -25.81
CA ARG A 75 -2.91 -15.27 -26.10
C ARG A 75 -2.77 -14.76 -27.55
N VAL A 76 -3.84 -14.16 -28.04
CA VAL A 76 -3.97 -13.51 -29.35
C VAL A 76 -3.65 -14.48 -30.51
N SER A 77 -3.90 -15.77 -30.28
CA SER A 77 -3.75 -16.79 -31.30
C SER A 77 -5.02 -16.91 -32.13
N ASP A 78 -4.83 -17.19 -33.42
CA ASP A 78 -5.87 -17.48 -34.38
C ASP A 78 -5.36 -18.58 -35.30
N MET A 79 -5.88 -19.80 -35.13
CA MET A 79 -5.37 -20.98 -35.82
C MET A 79 -6.51 -21.87 -36.30
N VAL A 80 -6.46 -22.27 -37.57
CA VAL A 80 -7.33 -23.32 -38.11
C VAL A 80 -6.69 -24.68 -37.82
N ILE A 81 -7.47 -25.61 -37.27
CA ILE A 81 -7.05 -27.00 -37.03
C ILE A 81 -7.33 -27.81 -38.28
N ASP A 82 -6.32 -28.39 -38.90
CA ASP A 82 -6.49 -29.24 -40.09
C ASP A 82 -7.11 -30.61 -39.72
N GLU A 83 -7.73 -31.29 -40.70
CA GLU A 83 -8.14 -32.69 -40.59
C GLU A 83 -6.95 -33.65 -40.50
N ASP A 84 -5.82 -33.27 -41.11
CA ASP A 84 -4.62 -34.09 -41.28
C ASP A 84 -3.50 -33.77 -40.26
N VAL A 85 -3.83 -33.64 -38.98
CA VAL A 85 -2.82 -33.52 -37.90
C VAL A 85 -2.06 -34.85 -37.74
N TYR A 86 -1.07 -35.10 -38.61
CA TYR A 86 -0.19 -36.27 -38.56
C TYR A 86 1.01 -36.02 -37.65
N GLY A 87 1.42 -37.06 -36.92
CA GLY A 87 2.47 -37.00 -35.91
C GLY A 87 3.86 -36.57 -36.43
N VAL A 88 4.74 -36.26 -35.47
CA VAL A 88 6.10 -35.73 -35.63
C VAL A 88 6.95 -36.54 -36.63
N VAL A 89 7.55 -35.85 -37.61
CA VAL A 89 8.66 -36.38 -38.42
C VAL A 89 9.98 -36.15 -37.67
N SER A 90 10.74 -37.22 -37.42
CA SER A 90 12.04 -37.13 -36.74
C SER A 90 13.17 -36.73 -37.71
N LYS A 91 13.71 -35.52 -37.51
CA LYS A 91 15.10 -35.05 -37.72
C LYS A 91 15.82 -35.36 -39.07
N GLY A 92 16.02 -34.30 -39.86
CA GLY A 92 17.33 -33.98 -40.49
C GLY A 92 17.33 -33.55 -41.95
N VAL A 93 17.63 -32.27 -42.25
CA VAL A 93 18.38 -31.81 -43.46
C VAL A 93 19.11 -30.49 -43.13
N ALA A 94 20.31 -30.32 -43.70
CA ALA A 94 21.33 -29.32 -43.36
C ALA A 94 21.41 -28.11 -44.31
N ALA A 95 22.27 -27.16 -43.94
CA ALA A 95 22.47 -25.80 -44.45
C ALA A 95 22.94 -25.66 -45.91
N GLU A 96 22.15 -25.00 -46.79
CA GLU A 96 22.60 -24.37 -48.07
C GLU A 96 21.68 -23.21 -48.54
N ALA A 97 21.19 -22.32 -47.67
CA ALA A 97 20.16 -21.32 -48.06
C ALA A 97 20.60 -19.83 -48.09
N SER A 98 21.90 -19.51 -48.05
CA SER A 98 22.34 -18.12 -47.84
C SER A 98 22.70 -17.33 -49.11
N ALA A 99 22.72 -17.94 -50.30
CA ALA A 99 23.17 -17.27 -51.54
C ALA A 99 22.03 -16.64 -52.38
N GLU A 100 20.76 -16.96 -52.10
CA GLU A 100 19.61 -16.52 -52.92
C GLU A 100 18.87 -15.30 -52.35
N GLN A 101 19.14 -14.92 -51.09
CA GLN A 101 18.50 -13.77 -50.44
C GLN A 101 18.90 -12.41 -51.04
N GLU A 102 20.17 -12.22 -51.40
CA GLU A 102 20.65 -10.92 -51.90
C GLU A 102 20.10 -10.56 -53.29
N ALA A 103 19.78 -11.56 -54.12
CA ALA A 103 19.23 -11.34 -55.46
C ALA A 103 17.75 -10.92 -55.40
N ILE A 104 16.98 -11.55 -54.51
CA ILE A 104 15.55 -11.27 -54.29
C ILE A 104 15.37 -9.89 -53.64
N GLN A 105 16.24 -9.54 -52.70
CA GLN A 105 16.20 -8.25 -52.01
C GLN A 105 16.47 -7.08 -52.96
N LYS A 106 17.33 -7.27 -53.97
CA LYS A 106 17.66 -6.25 -54.98
C LYS A 106 16.51 -5.95 -55.95
N ALA A 107 15.64 -6.93 -56.22
CA ALA A 107 14.44 -6.78 -57.06
C ALA A 107 13.31 -6.06 -56.32
N LEU A 108 13.05 -6.41 -55.05
CA LEU A 108 12.07 -5.71 -54.21
C LEU A 108 12.44 -4.24 -53.96
N LEU A 109 13.73 -3.93 -53.79
CA LEU A 109 14.23 -2.55 -53.63
C LEU A 109 14.12 -1.69 -54.90
N ALA A 110 14.01 -2.33 -56.08
CA ALA A 110 13.76 -1.64 -57.35
C ALA A 110 12.27 -1.33 -57.59
N GLY A 111 11.37 -1.82 -56.72
CA GLY A 111 9.95 -1.51 -56.73
C GLY A 111 9.04 -2.57 -57.34
N ASP A 112 9.57 -3.76 -57.67
CA ASP A 112 8.79 -4.86 -58.24
C ASP A 112 7.88 -5.52 -57.16
N GLN A 113 6.64 -5.86 -57.54
CA GLN A 113 5.65 -6.40 -56.61
C GLN A 113 5.77 -7.94 -56.47
N PRO A 114 5.66 -8.51 -55.26
CA PRO A 114 6.02 -9.91 -54.97
C PRO A 114 5.21 -10.98 -55.74
N LEU A 115 4.00 -10.62 -56.16
CA LEU A 115 3.07 -11.49 -56.88
C LEU A 115 3.34 -11.58 -58.39
N GLU A 116 4.23 -10.74 -58.94
CA GLU A 116 4.54 -10.71 -60.39
C GLU A 116 5.88 -11.36 -60.76
N LEU A 117 6.52 -12.06 -59.82
CA LEU A 117 7.73 -12.84 -60.10
C LEU A 117 7.33 -14.27 -60.50
N ASP A 118 7.07 -14.50 -61.79
CA ASP A 118 6.87 -15.83 -62.40
C ASP A 118 8.20 -16.41 -62.90
N ALA A 119 8.46 -17.70 -62.64
CA ALA A 119 9.71 -18.42 -62.87
C ALA A 119 10.08 -18.75 -64.33
N THR A 120 9.64 -17.95 -65.30
CA THR A 120 10.32 -17.90 -66.61
C THR A 120 10.87 -16.49 -66.84
N ALA A 121 12.12 -16.29 -66.43
CA ALA A 121 12.75 -14.98 -66.39
C ALA A 121 12.59 -14.19 -67.72
N ALA A 122 12.02 -12.98 -67.60
CA ALA A 122 11.80 -11.94 -68.62
C ALA A 122 10.44 -11.93 -69.37
N GLY A 123 9.52 -11.08 -68.90
CA GLY A 123 8.60 -10.32 -69.76
C GLY A 123 7.14 -10.81 -69.90
N ALA A 124 6.23 -9.93 -69.45
CA ALA A 124 4.89 -9.64 -69.99
C ALA A 124 3.63 -10.40 -69.49
N GLU A 125 2.79 -9.61 -68.82
CA GLU A 125 1.31 -9.53 -68.80
C GLU A 125 0.45 -10.42 -67.87
N ALA A 126 0.13 -9.83 -66.70
CA ALA A 126 -1.21 -9.52 -66.14
C ALA A 126 -2.33 -10.61 -66.10
N ASN A 127 -2.90 -10.89 -64.91
CA ASN A 127 -4.03 -10.14 -64.31
C ASN A 127 -4.67 -10.84 -63.07
N ALA A 128 -4.76 -10.09 -61.96
CA ALA A 128 -5.83 -10.00 -60.93
C ALA A 128 -6.30 -11.20 -60.05
N GLY A 129 -6.15 -11.04 -58.72
CA GLY A 129 -7.28 -11.16 -57.77
C GLY A 129 -7.08 -11.84 -56.41
N GLY A 130 -6.71 -11.07 -55.38
CA GLY A 130 -7.10 -11.15 -53.94
C GLY A 130 -7.19 -12.49 -53.18
N GLY A 131 -6.47 -12.63 -52.06
CA GLY A 131 -6.62 -13.75 -51.13
C GLY A 131 -6.33 -13.41 -49.66
N HIS A 132 -7.29 -13.76 -48.78
CA HIS A 132 -7.12 -13.93 -47.34
C HIS A 132 -6.07 -15.02 -47.04
N PRO A 133 -5.41 -15.04 -45.86
CA PRO A 133 -4.52 -16.14 -45.53
C PRO A 133 -5.32 -17.44 -45.43
N VAL A 134 -5.16 -18.29 -46.45
CA VAL A 134 -5.61 -19.68 -46.48
C VAL A 134 -4.37 -20.53 -46.18
N PHE A 135 -4.38 -21.24 -45.06
CA PHE A 135 -3.35 -22.21 -44.71
C PHE A 135 -3.75 -23.55 -45.34
N VAL A 136 -2.98 -24.03 -46.30
CA VAL A 136 -3.17 -25.35 -46.92
C VAL A 136 -2.03 -26.24 -46.46
N VAL A 137 -2.35 -27.37 -45.84
CA VAL A 137 -1.42 -28.49 -45.69
C VAL A 137 -1.77 -29.51 -46.76
N THR A 138 -0.89 -29.73 -47.74
CA THR A 138 -1.12 -30.79 -48.75
C THR A 138 -0.36 -32.07 -48.40
N PRO A 139 -0.98 -33.25 -48.60
CA PRO A 139 -0.40 -34.54 -48.27
C PRO A 139 0.24 -35.18 -49.52
N ASP A 140 1.48 -34.84 -49.87
CA ASP A 140 2.47 -35.85 -50.30
C ASP A 140 3.88 -35.24 -50.40
N TRP A 141 4.85 -36.09 -50.14
CA TRP A 141 6.28 -35.81 -50.25
C TRP A 141 6.77 -36.37 -51.59
N SER A 142 6.86 -35.52 -52.61
CA SER A 142 7.87 -35.65 -53.66
C SER A 142 8.24 -34.29 -54.27
N GLU A 143 9.34 -33.73 -53.75
CA GLU A 143 10.28 -32.84 -54.46
C GLU A 143 9.71 -31.69 -55.31
N VAL A 144 9.53 -30.51 -54.71
CA VAL A 144 9.48 -29.20 -55.42
C VAL A 144 10.11 -28.11 -54.52
N THR A 145 11.09 -27.37 -55.08
CA THR A 145 11.68 -26.13 -54.54
C THR A 145 10.67 -24.98 -54.51
N PRO A 146 10.80 -23.99 -53.60
CA PRO A 146 9.76 -23.00 -53.33
C PRO A 146 9.56 -22.02 -54.48
N GLU A 147 8.31 -21.89 -54.94
CA GLU A 147 7.87 -20.76 -55.76
C GLU A 147 6.91 -19.88 -54.96
N SER A 148 7.24 -18.59 -54.94
CA SER A 148 6.38 -17.45 -54.60
C SER A 148 5.82 -17.31 -53.18
N GLY A 149 6.58 -16.57 -52.35
CA GLY A 149 6.10 -15.31 -51.78
C GLY A 149 4.70 -15.25 -51.16
N ALA A 150 4.57 -15.79 -49.95
CA ALA A 150 3.70 -15.22 -48.91
C ALA A 150 4.47 -15.29 -47.59
N GLU A 151 4.49 -14.19 -46.82
CA GLU A 151 5.07 -14.19 -45.48
C GLU A 151 4.31 -15.19 -44.59
N THR A 152 4.87 -16.39 -44.49
CA THR A 152 4.46 -17.41 -43.55
C THR A 152 5.20 -17.14 -42.25
N ARG A 153 4.50 -16.59 -41.23
CA ARG A 153 4.86 -16.89 -39.84
C ARG A 153 4.37 -18.32 -39.55
N GLY A 154 5.01 -19.30 -40.17
CA GLY A 154 4.57 -20.69 -40.25
C GLY A 154 5.73 -21.68 -40.09
N ILE A 155 6.04 -22.00 -38.83
CA ILE A 155 6.28 -23.34 -38.30
C ILE A 155 6.91 -24.40 -39.25
N THR A 156 8.19 -24.69 -39.02
CA THR A 156 8.85 -25.93 -39.48
C THR A 156 8.58 -27.05 -38.45
N TRP A 157 7.93 -28.15 -38.86
CA TRP A 157 7.79 -29.37 -38.03
C TRP A 157 9.11 -30.16 -38.00
N GLY A 158 10.01 -29.78 -37.09
CA GLY A 158 11.29 -30.45 -36.90
C GLY A 158 11.58 -30.75 -35.43
N THR A 159 11.01 -31.82 -34.86
CA THR A 159 11.30 -32.32 -33.48
C THR A 159 11.26 -31.33 -32.31
N GLY A 160 10.98 -30.05 -32.56
CA GLY A 160 10.71 -29.00 -31.60
C GLY A 160 9.30 -28.52 -31.85
N VAL A 161 8.46 -28.72 -30.85
CA VAL A 161 7.15 -28.10 -30.68
C VAL A 161 7.23 -26.64 -31.14
N SER A 162 6.61 -26.34 -32.28
CA SER A 162 6.44 -24.95 -32.70
C SER A 162 5.05 -24.54 -32.26
N THR A 163 5.03 -23.95 -31.09
CA THR A 163 3.88 -23.28 -30.54
C THR A 163 4.15 -21.79 -30.72
N ASN A 164 3.15 -21.03 -31.19
CA ASN A 164 3.12 -19.59 -30.92
C ASN A 164 2.84 -19.31 -29.42
N TYR A 165 2.94 -20.35 -28.58
CA TYR A 165 3.01 -20.27 -27.12
C TYR A 165 4.29 -19.56 -26.74
N ASP A 166 4.17 -18.25 -26.58
CA ASP A 166 5.09 -17.51 -25.75
C ASP A 166 4.66 -17.73 -24.28
N PRO A 167 5.44 -18.44 -23.47
CA PRO A 167 5.12 -18.66 -22.06
C PRO A 167 5.03 -17.37 -21.23
N ASN A 168 5.54 -16.24 -21.75
CA ASN A 168 5.37 -14.93 -21.12
C ASN A 168 3.99 -14.33 -21.42
N LEU A 169 3.41 -14.62 -22.59
CA LEU A 169 2.04 -14.24 -22.97
C LEU A 169 0.99 -15.18 -22.35
N ASP A 170 1.37 -16.18 -21.57
CA ASP A 170 0.44 -17.10 -20.90
C ASP A 170 0.54 -17.08 -19.37
N GLN A 171 1.16 -16.02 -18.83
CA GLN A 171 1.11 -15.75 -17.39
C GLN A 171 -0.34 -15.41 -17.00
N PRO A 172 -0.89 -15.94 -15.90
CA PRO A 172 -2.23 -15.57 -15.45
C PRO A 172 -2.33 -14.04 -15.34
N ILE A 173 -3.46 -13.46 -15.74
CA ILE A 173 -3.66 -12.02 -15.52
C ILE A 173 -3.62 -11.77 -14.02
N THR A 174 -2.77 -10.85 -13.60
CA THR A 174 -2.64 -10.52 -12.19
C THR A 174 -3.20 -9.15 -11.90
N VAL A 175 -3.75 -8.97 -10.71
CA VAL A 175 -4.11 -7.66 -10.17
C VAL A 175 -3.26 -7.35 -8.95
N SER A 176 -2.87 -6.08 -8.82
CA SER A 176 -2.19 -5.55 -7.66
C SER A 176 -2.76 -4.19 -7.25
N ILE A 177 -2.59 -3.82 -5.99
CA ILE A 177 -2.86 -2.48 -5.47
C ILE A 177 -1.55 -1.85 -5.00
N SER A 178 -1.33 -0.57 -5.29
CA SER A 178 -0.20 0.19 -4.77
C SER A 178 -0.47 0.67 -3.34
N ASP A 179 0.58 1.05 -2.63
CA ASP A 179 0.42 1.95 -1.48
C ASP A 179 -0.24 3.26 -1.91
N GLY A 180 -0.93 3.89 -0.96
CA GLY A 180 -1.73 5.07 -1.18
C GLY A 180 -0.87 6.32 -1.28
N LEU A 181 -1.26 7.26 -2.15
CA LEU A 181 -0.61 8.56 -2.29
C LEU A 181 -1.59 9.71 -1.99
N PRO A 182 -1.11 10.81 -1.39
CA PRO A 182 0.27 11.01 -0.91
C PRO A 182 0.61 10.14 0.31
N ASP A 183 1.90 9.88 0.50
CA ASP A 183 2.45 9.02 1.56
C ASP A 183 3.55 9.77 2.35
N PRO A 184 3.30 10.17 3.61
CA PRO A 184 1.99 10.16 4.27
C PRO A 184 1.06 11.27 3.75
N GLN A 185 -0.24 11.09 3.92
CA GLN A 185 -1.23 12.16 3.76
C GLN A 185 -1.37 12.91 5.09
N SER A 186 -1.09 14.20 5.06
CA SER A 186 -1.30 15.04 6.24
C SER A 186 -2.77 15.41 6.36
N GLU A 187 -3.31 15.34 7.58
CA GLU A 187 -4.68 15.78 7.84
C GLU A 187 -4.92 17.21 7.33
N GLY A 188 -6.14 17.51 6.88
CA GLY A 188 -6.52 18.88 6.48
C GLY A 188 -5.85 19.43 5.21
N GLN A 189 -4.99 18.65 4.54
CA GLN A 189 -4.25 19.06 3.35
C GLN A 189 -4.70 18.31 2.08
N GLY A 190 -4.55 18.95 0.91
CA GLY A 190 -4.60 18.26 -0.38
C GLY A 190 -5.94 17.61 -0.76
N GLY A 191 -7.06 18.05 -0.19
CA GLY A 191 -8.38 17.47 -0.44
C GLY A 191 -8.74 16.31 0.48
N ASN A 192 -7.88 15.99 1.47
CA ASN A 192 -8.13 15.01 2.53
C ASN A 192 -8.47 13.62 2.00
N VAL A 193 -7.69 13.12 1.03
CA VAL A 193 -7.88 11.79 0.47
C VAL A 193 -6.53 11.10 0.23
N ILE A 194 -6.49 9.79 0.45
CA ILE A 194 -5.42 8.91 -0.01
C ILE A 194 -5.92 8.16 -1.25
N THR A 195 -5.13 8.18 -2.33
CA THR A 195 -5.46 7.52 -3.59
C THR A 195 -4.58 6.29 -3.80
N PHE A 196 -5.22 5.14 -3.96
CA PHE A 196 -4.58 3.86 -4.26
C PHE A 196 -4.78 3.54 -5.74
N THR A 197 -3.73 3.08 -6.42
CA THR A 197 -3.81 2.64 -7.82
C THR A 197 -3.91 1.13 -7.88
N VAL A 198 -4.96 0.61 -8.50
CA VAL A 198 -5.15 -0.82 -8.73
C VAL A 198 -4.84 -1.11 -10.19
N SER A 199 -3.95 -2.08 -10.45
CA SER A 199 -3.41 -2.35 -11.78
C SER A 199 -3.60 -3.82 -12.18
N LEU A 200 -4.07 -4.04 -13.41
CA LEU A 200 -3.96 -5.32 -14.09
C LEU A 200 -2.60 -5.44 -14.79
N SER A 201 -2.03 -6.64 -14.84
CA SER A 201 -0.78 -6.89 -15.58
C SER A 201 -0.93 -6.66 -17.08
N GLU A 202 -2.12 -6.93 -17.63
CA GLU A 202 -2.47 -6.78 -19.04
C GLU A 202 -3.97 -6.44 -19.19
N ALA A 203 -4.34 -5.85 -20.33
CA ALA A 203 -5.73 -5.50 -20.61
C ALA A 203 -6.56 -6.73 -21.02
N THR A 204 -7.84 -6.77 -20.60
CA THR A 204 -8.80 -7.81 -20.99
C THR A 204 -9.74 -7.35 -22.10
N ASN A 205 -10.32 -8.28 -22.85
CA ASN A 205 -11.33 -7.99 -23.89
C ASN A 205 -12.79 -7.95 -23.35
N HIS A 206 -12.94 -8.14 -22.05
CA HIS A 206 -14.18 -8.09 -21.31
C HIS A 206 -13.94 -7.30 -20.01
N ASP A 207 -15.02 -6.92 -19.35
CA ASP A 207 -14.91 -6.24 -18.06
C ASP A 207 -14.34 -7.21 -17.01
N THR A 208 -13.43 -6.69 -16.18
CA THR A 208 -12.76 -7.43 -15.11
C THR A 208 -13.07 -6.72 -13.80
N THR A 209 -13.40 -7.47 -12.75
CA THR A 209 -13.81 -6.88 -11.47
C THR A 209 -12.97 -7.39 -10.31
N VAL A 210 -12.70 -6.53 -9.33
CA VAL A 210 -12.11 -6.93 -8.05
C VAL A 210 -12.75 -6.13 -6.92
N ASN A 211 -13.16 -6.82 -5.85
CA ASN A 211 -13.70 -6.15 -4.67
C ASN A 211 -12.57 -5.52 -3.86
N TYR A 212 -12.88 -4.49 -3.07
CA TYR A 212 -11.96 -3.95 -2.09
C TYR A 212 -12.68 -3.52 -0.82
N THR A 213 -11.95 -3.49 0.28
CA THR A 213 -12.41 -2.92 1.55
C THR A 213 -11.23 -2.29 2.28
N THR A 214 -11.46 -1.17 2.97
CA THR A 214 -10.52 -0.68 3.96
C THR A 214 -10.52 -1.59 5.20
N ALA A 215 -9.40 -1.63 5.90
CA ALA A 215 -9.27 -2.27 7.21
C ALA A 215 -8.37 -1.42 8.11
N ASP A 216 -8.78 -1.29 9.38
CA ASP A 216 -8.08 -0.52 10.40
C ASP A 216 -6.67 -1.07 10.65
N GLY A 217 -5.75 -0.16 10.98
CA GLY A 217 -4.42 -0.46 11.47
C GLY A 217 -4.21 0.25 12.80
N THR A 218 -3.26 1.19 12.85
CA THR A 218 -3.25 2.18 13.94
C THR A 218 -4.25 3.29 13.68
N ALA A 219 -4.50 3.64 12.41
CA ALA A 219 -5.63 4.46 12.02
C ALA A 219 -6.92 3.63 12.01
N VAL A 220 -7.98 4.18 12.56
CA VAL A 220 -9.30 3.62 12.82
C VAL A 220 -10.37 4.38 12.03
N ALA A 221 -11.26 3.62 11.39
CA ALA A 221 -12.36 4.21 10.66
C ALA A 221 -13.33 4.99 11.56
N GLY A 222 -13.68 6.20 11.14
CA GLY A 222 -14.62 7.10 11.82
C GLY A 222 -13.94 8.11 12.76
N THR A 223 -12.67 7.90 13.13
CA THR A 223 -11.81 8.90 13.77
C THR A 223 -10.84 9.48 12.74
N ASP A 224 -10.09 8.63 12.03
CA ASP A 224 -8.91 9.08 11.27
C ASP A 224 -9.17 9.00 9.75
N TYR A 225 -10.06 8.09 9.33
CA TYR A 225 -10.47 7.98 7.93
C TYR A 225 -11.91 7.49 7.76
N ILE A 226 -12.48 7.65 6.57
CA ILE A 226 -13.82 7.13 6.23
C ILE A 226 -13.68 5.74 5.60
N ALA A 227 -14.20 4.71 6.29
CA ALA A 227 -14.23 3.35 5.77
C ALA A 227 -14.86 3.30 4.37
N THR A 228 -14.15 2.70 3.42
CA THR A 228 -14.55 2.61 2.02
C THR A 228 -14.48 1.17 1.55
N SER A 229 -15.51 0.72 0.85
CA SER A 229 -15.53 -0.60 0.22
C SER A 229 -16.31 -0.55 -1.09
N GLY A 230 -16.06 -1.49 -1.98
CA GLY A 230 -16.76 -1.56 -3.25
C GLY A 230 -16.20 -2.59 -4.21
N THR A 231 -16.60 -2.45 -5.47
CA THR A 231 -16.12 -3.26 -6.59
C THR A 231 -15.48 -2.34 -7.61
N ILE A 232 -14.19 -2.53 -7.88
CA ILE A 232 -13.50 -1.93 -9.01
C ILE A 232 -13.91 -2.70 -10.26
N THR A 233 -14.26 -1.98 -11.33
CA THR A 233 -14.52 -2.54 -12.65
C THR A 233 -13.52 -1.94 -13.63
N PHE A 234 -12.67 -2.77 -14.20
CA PHE A 234 -11.87 -2.43 -15.37
C PHE A 234 -12.71 -2.74 -16.59
N LEU A 235 -13.06 -1.74 -17.39
CA LEU A 235 -13.73 -1.97 -18.67
C LEU A 235 -12.76 -2.69 -19.62
N ALA A 236 -13.30 -3.38 -20.62
CA ALA A 236 -12.48 -4.00 -21.66
C ALA A 236 -11.45 -2.99 -22.23
N GLY A 237 -10.17 -3.37 -22.20
CA GLY A 237 -9.04 -2.54 -22.64
C GLY A 237 -8.36 -1.71 -21.53
N GLU A 238 -8.98 -1.57 -20.36
CA GLU A 238 -8.40 -0.82 -19.23
C GLU A 238 -7.46 -1.70 -18.38
N THR A 239 -6.43 -1.08 -17.82
CA THR A 239 -5.45 -1.76 -16.96
C THR A 239 -5.27 -1.08 -15.61
N THR A 240 -5.85 0.11 -15.40
CA THR A 240 -5.68 0.87 -14.15
C THR A 240 -7.00 1.47 -13.70
N ALA A 241 -7.20 1.48 -12.40
CA ALA A 241 -8.30 2.15 -11.73
C ALA A 241 -7.80 2.71 -10.39
N THR A 242 -8.53 3.65 -9.81
CA THR A 242 -8.17 4.23 -8.51
C THR A 242 -9.24 3.99 -7.46
N VAL A 243 -8.79 3.83 -6.23
CA VAL A 243 -9.62 3.87 -5.02
C VAL A 243 -9.20 5.10 -4.24
N THR A 244 -10.16 5.92 -3.82
CA THR A 244 -9.89 7.08 -2.96
C THR A 244 -10.51 6.84 -1.60
N VAL A 245 -9.74 7.05 -0.55
CA VAL A 245 -10.18 6.91 0.84
C VAL A 245 -10.08 8.29 1.50
N PRO A 246 -11.19 8.88 1.95
CA PRO A 246 -11.15 10.16 2.66
C PRO A 246 -10.47 10.02 4.03
N VAL A 247 -9.59 10.96 4.33
CA VAL A 247 -8.94 11.15 5.63
C VAL A 247 -9.75 12.20 6.41
N LEU A 248 -9.97 11.94 7.69
CA LEU A 248 -10.62 12.88 8.58
C LEU A 248 -9.58 13.87 9.12
N ASN A 249 -10.03 15.01 9.63
CA ASN A 249 -9.14 15.98 10.24
C ASN A 249 -9.81 16.44 11.51
N ASP A 250 -9.09 16.46 12.62
CA ASP A 250 -9.61 17.02 13.85
C ASP A 250 -8.70 18.07 14.51
N THR A 251 -8.57 18.03 15.84
CA THR A 251 -7.78 18.97 16.66
C THR A 251 -6.98 18.24 17.75
N VAL A 252 -6.91 16.90 17.68
CA VAL A 252 -6.30 16.00 18.64
C VAL A 252 -4.92 15.66 18.12
N PHE A 253 -3.89 15.98 18.90
CA PHE A 253 -2.53 15.59 18.52
C PHE A 253 -2.32 14.09 18.63
N GLU A 254 -1.89 13.47 17.53
CA GLU A 254 -1.78 12.02 17.34
C GLU A 254 -0.39 11.64 16.79
N ASN A 255 -0.03 10.36 16.85
CA ASN A 255 1.17 9.88 16.17
C ASN A 255 0.89 9.65 14.68
N PRO A 256 1.91 9.44 13.83
CA PRO A 256 1.68 8.93 12.50
C PRO A 256 0.98 7.57 12.54
N GLU A 257 -0.03 7.42 11.71
CA GLU A 257 -0.89 6.24 11.70
C GLU A 257 -1.01 5.61 10.32
N ALA A 258 -1.50 4.37 10.27
CA ALA A 258 -1.70 3.65 9.02
C ALA A 258 -2.96 2.79 9.04
N PHE A 259 -3.61 2.70 7.88
CA PHE A 259 -4.66 1.72 7.57
C PHE A 259 -4.31 0.97 6.27
N THR A 260 -5.12 -0.02 5.89
CA THR A 260 -4.92 -0.76 4.62
C THR A 260 -6.16 -0.76 3.75
N VAL A 261 -5.97 -0.81 2.42
CA VAL A 261 -7.00 -1.21 1.45
C VAL A 261 -6.68 -2.61 0.97
N GLN A 262 -7.61 -3.53 1.21
CA GLN A 262 -7.45 -4.94 0.89
C GLN A 262 -8.30 -5.31 -0.33
N LEU A 263 -7.67 -5.92 -1.33
CA LEU A 263 -8.36 -6.53 -2.46
C LEU A 263 -9.01 -7.86 -2.04
N GLY A 264 -10.29 -8.02 -2.38
CA GLY A 264 -11.07 -9.23 -2.21
C GLY A 264 -11.06 -10.12 -3.46
N THR A 265 -12.02 -11.03 -3.59
CA THR A 265 -12.05 -11.98 -4.72
C THR A 265 -12.18 -11.27 -6.08
N PRO A 266 -11.25 -11.51 -7.04
CA PRO A 266 -11.36 -10.99 -8.38
C PRO A 266 -12.27 -11.87 -9.27
N SER A 267 -12.57 -11.40 -10.49
CA SER A 267 -13.24 -12.21 -11.51
C SER A 267 -12.40 -13.44 -11.90
N THR A 268 -13.08 -14.47 -12.43
CA THR A 268 -12.42 -15.73 -12.84
C THR A 268 -11.28 -15.46 -13.83
N GLY A 269 -10.15 -16.14 -13.64
CA GLY A 269 -8.97 -16.00 -14.50
C GLY A 269 -7.98 -14.91 -14.08
N VAL A 270 -8.32 -14.13 -13.03
CA VAL A 270 -7.42 -13.12 -12.44
C VAL A 270 -6.90 -13.60 -11.10
N THR A 271 -5.60 -13.39 -10.84
CA THR A 271 -4.95 -13.74 -9.57
C THR A 271 -4.44 -12.47 -8.88
N ILE A 272 -4.56 -12.38 -7.55
CA ILE A 272 -3.99 -11.27 -6.78
C ILE A 272 -2.52 -11.57 -6.51
N VAL A 273 -1.63 -10.65 -6.90
CA VAL A 273 -0.19 -10.71 -6.56
C VAL A 273 0.09 -9.88 -5.31
N ASP A 274 -0.43 -8.65 -5.29
CA ASP A 274 -0.41 -7.79 -4.11
C ASP A 274 -1.83 -7.34 -3.80
N GLY A 275 -2.33 -7.80 -2.66
CA GLY A 275 -3.70 -7.55 -2.25
C GLY A 275 -3.85 -6.46 -1.22
N SER A 276 -2.78 -5.77 -0.80
CA SER A 276 -2.84 -4.84 0.33
C SER A 276 -2.04 -3.57 0.05
N GLY A 277 -2.74 -2.46 -0.15
CA GLY A 277 -2.12 -1.13 -0.20
C GLY A 277 -2.16 -0.48 1.18
N ILE A 278 -1.03 0.06 1.64
CA ILE A 278 -0.93 0.79 2.92
C ILE A 278 -1.26 2.27 2.67
N GLY A 279 -2.09 2.87 3.53
CA GLY A 279 -2.32 4.31 3.58
C GLY A 279 -1.81 4.87 4.89
N ASN A 280 -0.81 5.76 4.83
CA ASN A 280 -0.25 6.41 6.01
C ASN A 280 -0.84 7.83 6.19
N ILE A 281 -1.21 8.16 7.42
CA ILE A 281 -1.77 9.45 7.84
C ILE A 281 -0.75 10.13 8.76
N ALA A 282 -0.51 11.42 8.52
CA ALA A 282 0.30 12.25 9.40
C ALA A 282 -0.57 13.33 10.03
N ASP A 283 -0.54 13.39 11.36
CA ASP A 283 -1.20 14.44 12.11
C ASP A 283 -0.65 15.83 11.75
N ASN A 284 -1.54 16.83 11.73
CA ASN A 284 -1.22 18.23 11.47
C ASN A 284 -1.38 19.12 12.72
N ASP A 285 -1.79 18.55 13.85
CA ASP A 285 -2.05 19.29 15.07
C ASP A 285 -0.78 19.57 15.89
N SER A 286 -0.89 20.57 16.77
CA SER A 286 0.21 20.95 17.65
C SER A 286 0.23 20.07 18.90
N PRO A 287 1.41 19.61 19.35
CA PRO A 287 1.50 18.83 20.58
C PRO A 287 1.01 19.63 21.78
N PRO A 288 0.45 18.96 22.81
CA PRO A 288 0.02 19.64 24.02
C PRO A 288 1.21 20.28 24.75
N ALA A 289 0.94 21.24 25.63
CA ALA A 289 1.95 21.96 26.38
C ALA A 289 1.69 21.92 27.89
N PHE A 290 2.73 21.64 28.66
CA PHE A 290 2.72 21.75 30.11
C PHE A 290 3.04 23.18 30.57
N SER A 291 2.43 23.58 31.67
CA SER A 291 2.76 24.77 32.45
C SER A 291 2.56 24.48 33.94
N ILE A 292 3.14 25.31 34.80
CA ILE A 292 3.01 25.23 36.25
C ILE A 292 2.76 26.63 36.80
N ASN A 293 1.91 26.76 37.82
CA ASN A 293 1.61 28.07 38.40
C ASN A 293 2.57 28.43 39.54
N ASP A 294 2.67 29.72 39.82
CA ASP A 294 3.24 30.21 41.08
C ASP A 294 2.24 30.07 42.23
N VAL A 295 2.74 29.88 43.44
CA VAL A 295 1.93 29.71 44.65
C VAL A 295 2.54 30.50 45.79
N THR A 296 1.69 31.20 46.55
CA THR A 296 2.07 31.86 47.81
C THR A 296 1.21 31.30 48.93
N VAL A 297 1.85 30.96 50.05
CA VAL A 297 1.22 30.44 51.27
C VAL A 297 1.78 31.18 52.48
N THR A 298 1.10 31.08 53.62
CA THR A 298 1.59 31.60 54.90
C THR A 298 1.81 30.44 55.85
N GLU A 299 3.01 30.33 56.45
CA GLU A 299 3.28 29.26 57.40
C GLU A 299 2.34 29.33 58.62
N GLY A 300 2.11 28.20 59.29
CA GLY A 300 1.15 28.02 60.38
C GLY A 300 -0.33 28.31 60.09
N THR A 301 -0.63 28.98 58.98
CA THR A 301 -1.97 29.12 58.42
C THR A 301 -2.23 28.01 57.42
N ASP A 302 -1.29 27.81 56.49
CA ASP A 302 -1.35 26.77 55.46
C ASP A 302 -0.39 25.64 55.83
N SER A 303 -0.89 24.41 55.90
CA SER A 303 -0.05 23.24 56.19
C SER A 303 0.72 22.73 54.97
N THR A 304 0.34 23.16 53.76
CA THR A 304 0.91 22.68 52.50
C THR A 304 0.95 23.78 51.46
N ILE A 305 1.89 23.64 50.52
CA ILE A 305 1.93 24.41 49.27
C ILE A 305 1.70 23.45 48.11
N THR A 306 0.70 23.76 47.26
CA THR A 306 0.28 22.87 46.17
C THR A 306 0.37 23.59 44.83
N PHE A 307 1.30 23.13 43.99
CA PHE A 307 1.45 23.55 42.61
C PHE A 307 0.54 22.72 41.71
N THR A 308 -0.10 23.36 40.74
CA THR A 308 -0.89 22.72 39.69
C THR A 308 -0.11 22.77 38.39
N VAL A 309 0.24 21.58 37.89
CA VAL A 309 0.78 21.41 36.54
C VAL A 309 -0.40 21.22 35.60
N THR A 310 -0.52 22.10 34.61
CA THR A 310 -1.60 22.11 33.62
C THR A 310 -1.08 21.66 32.27
N LYS A 311 -1.80 20.74 31.61
CA LYS A 311 -1.60 20.30 30.23
C LYS A 311 -2.66 20.95 29.36
N THR A 312 -2.25 21.79 28.42
CA THR A 312 -3.13 22.48 27.45
C THR A 312 -2.96 21.86 26.06
N GLY A 313 -4.05 21.69 25.32
CA GLY A 313 -4.08 20.98 24.04
C GLY A 313 -4.67 19.57 24.18
N LEU A 314 -5.21 19.06 23.08
CA LEU A 314 -5.80 17.72 23.01
C LEU A 314 -4.76 16.73 22.48
N THR A 315 -4.80 15.50 22.98
CA THR A 315 -4.05 14.37 22.45
C THR A 315 -4.72 13.10 22.95
N ASP A 316 -4.70 12.06 22.14
CA ASP A 316 -5.10 10.70 22.49
C ASP A 316 -3.99 9.95 23.27
N GLN A 317 -2.79 10.53 23.31
CA GLN A 317 -1.62 9.94 23.95
C GLN A 317 -1.53 10.26 25.45
N ALA A 318 -0.99 9.31 26.20
CA ALA A 318 -0.48 9.59 27.53
C ALA A 318 0.77 10.50 27.42
N SER A 319 0.84 11.54 28.26
CA SER A 319 1.98 12.47 28.29
C SER A 319 2.61 12.45 29.67
N SER A 320 3.90 12.79 29.75
CA SER A 320 4.57 12.92 31.05
C SER A 320 5.50 14.12 31.12
N VAL A 321 5.75 14.59 32.34
CA VAL A 321 6.72 15.64 32.63
C VAL A 321 7.38 15.37 33.96
N ASP A 322 8.70 15.52 34.02
CA ASP A 322 9.45 15.43 35.27
C ASP A 322 9.41 16.76 36.01
N TYR A 323 9.42 16.72 37.33
CA TYR A 323 9.59 17.88 38.18
C TYR A 323 10.74 17.71 39.15
N SER A 324 11.34 18.84 39.54
CA SER A 324 12.32 18.92 40.61
C SER A 324 12.16 20.22 41.40
N VAL A 325 12.25 20.12 42.72
CA VAL A 325 12.22 21.25 43.65
C VAL A 325 13.65 21.72 43.86
N ALA A 326 13.91 22.98 43.59
CA ALA A 326 15.20 23.63 43.80
C ALA A 326 15.06 24.68 44.91
N PRO A 327 15.85 24.59 46.00
CA PRO A 327 15.83 25.60 47.04
C PRO A 327 16.29 26.96 46.51
N ASN A 328 15.78 28.04 47.11
CA ASN A 328 16.34 29.37 46.98
C ASN A 328 16.62 29.95 48.37
N THR A 329 15.74 30.78 48.92
CA THR A 329 15.84 31.20 50.33
C THR A 329 15.16 30.19 51.25
N ALA A 330 14.07 29.57 50.80
CA ALA A 330 13.45 28.44 51.49
C ALA A 330 14.20 27.13 51.20
N VAL A 331 14.47 26.36 52.23
CA VAL A 331 15.28 25.14 52.30
C VAL A 331 14.59 24.03 53.10
N THR A 332 15.15 22.82 53.01
CA THR A 332 14.73 21.66 53.79
C THR A 332 15.92 21.07 54.58
N PRO A 333 15.72 20.65 55.85
CA PRO A 333 14.57 20.98 56.69
C PRO A 333 14.64 22.44 57.15
N GLY A 334 13.49 23.08 57.33
CA GLY A 334 13.35 24.49 57.70
C GLY A 334 11.94 24.91 57.38
N ASP A 335 11.68 25.08 56.08
CA ASP A 335 10.48 25.76 55.59
C ASP A 335 9.53 24.78 54.88
N TYR A 336 10.09 23.69 54.35
CA TYR A 336 9.34 22.52 53.89
C TYR A 336 10.01 21.21 54.33
N THR A 337 9.25 20.12 54.32
CA THR A 337 9.66 18.90 55.02
C THR A 337 10.62 18.01 54.21
N ALA A 338 11.57 17.37 54.89
CA ALA A 338 12.47 16.38 54.26
C ALA A 338 11.78 15.08 53.83
N SER A 339 10.53 14.86 54.26
CA SER A 339 9.70 13.71 53.84
C SER A 339 9.03 13.91 52.48
N ASP A 340 9.00 15.15 51.96
CA ASP A 340 8.36 15.44 50.69
C ASP A 340 9.18 14.91 49.50
N LEU A 341 8.47 14.54 48.43
CA LEU A 341 9.10 14.16 47.17
C LEU A 341 9.54 15.41 46.41
N LEU A 342 10.83 15.71 46.51
CA LEU A 342 11.45 16.86 45.85
C LEU A 342 11.73 16.66 44.36
N ALA A 343 11.47 15.46 43.83
CA ALA A 343 11.51 15.19 42.40
C ALA A 343 10.61 14.00 42.07
N GLY A 344 10.13 13.95 40.83
CA GLY A 344 9.32 12.86 40.34
C GLY A 344 8.84 13.08 38.91
N THR A 345 8.03 12.14 38.42
CA THR A 345 7.41 12.21 37.10
C THR A 345 5.90 12.26 37.26
N LEU A 346 5.27 13.23 36.61
CA LEU A 346 3.82 13.32 36.49
C LEU A 346 3.39 12.68 35.16
N THR A 347 2.54 11.66 35.21
CA THR A 347 2.02 10.96 34.01
C THR A 347 0.53 11.21 33.83
N PHE A 348 0.17 11.96 32.80
CA PHE A 348 -1.21 12.31 32.44
C PHE A 348 -1.77 11.26 31.48
N ALA A 349 -2.89 10.65 31.85
CA ALA A 349 -3.64 9.80 30.92
C ALA A 349 -4.27 10.64 29.79
N ALA A 350 -4.76 9.98 28.74
CA ALA A 350 -5.52 10.64 27.68
C ALA A 350 -6.70 11.43 28.29
N GLY A 351 -6.86 12.69 27.89
CA GLY A 351 -7.87 13.61 28.43
C GLY A 351 -7.62 14.18 29.84
N GLU A 352 -6.58 13.74 30.56
CA GLU A 352 -6.21 14.36 31.84
C GLU A 352 -5.46 15.67 31.61
N THR A 353 -5.92 16.76 32.23
CA THR A 353 -5.40 18.12 31.97
C THR A 353 -4.68 18.75 33.15
N THR A 354 -4.82 18.22 34.38
CA THR A 354 -4.15 18.78 35.56
C THR A 354 -3.63 17.69 36.49
N LYS A 355 -2.48 17.96 37.11
CA LYS A 355 -1.95 17.20 38.26
C LYS A 355 -1.30 18.16 39.24
N THR A 356 -1.09 17.70 40.46
CA THR A 356 -0.53 18.54 41.52
C THR A 356 0.78 18.01 42.07
N ILE A 357 1.64 18.93 42.48
CA ILE A 357 2.82 18.67 43.31
C ILE A 357 2.57 19.37 44.63
N THR A 358 2.59 18.62 45.73
CA THR A 358 2.29 19.14 47.07
C THR A 358 3.48 18.90 47.98
N LEU A 359 3.93 19.96 48.65
CA LEU A 359 4.93 19.90 49.72
C LEU A 359 4.27 20.32 51.03
N ASN A 360 4.71 19.75 52.13
CA ASN A 360 4.29 20.18 53.46
C ASN A 360 5.11 21.39 53.88
N ILE A 361 4.44 22.42 54.39
CA ILE A 361 5.07 23.61 54.95
C ILE A 361 5.34 23.36 56.42
N ALA A 362 6.54 23.72 56.87
CA ALA A 362 6.90 23.72 58.28
C ALA A 362 6.51 25.07 58.88
N ASP A 363 6.05 25.05 60.13
CA ASP A 363 5.66 26.22 60.91
C ASP A 363 6.48 26.18 62.20
N ASP A 364 6.99 27.33 62.62
CA ASP A 364 7.68 27.44 63.91
C ASP A 364 7.27 28.66 64.76
N SER A 365 8.22 29.32 65.41
CA SER A 365 7.95 30.50 66.26
C SER A 365 9.07 31.53 66.12
N VAL A 366 9.80 31.49 65.02
CA VAL A 366 10.92 32.34 64.66
C VAL A 366 10.47 33.23 63.51
N TYR A 367 10.47 34.54 63.76
CA TYR A 367 10.25 35.51 62.68
C TYR A 367 11.33 35.42 61.59
N GLU A 368 10.88 35.14 60.37
CA GLU A 368 11.67 35.06 59.16
C GLU A 368 11.25 36.14 58.13
N LEU A 369 12.06 36.29 57.07
CA LEU A 369 11.66 37.12 55.94
C LEU A 369 10.86 36.27 54.96
N THR A 370 10.15 36.89 54.01
CA THR A 370 9.52 36.13 52.92
C THR A 370 10.54 35.27 52.17
N GLU A 371 10.22 34.00 52.04
CA GLU A 371 11.10 33.01 51.44
C GLU A 371 10.55 32.41 50.16
N THR A 372 11.44 31.86 49.33
CA THR A 372 11.07 31.30 48.03
C THR A 372 11.85 30.04 47.70
N PHE A 373 11.24 29.20 46.87
CA PHE A 373 11.88 28.06 46.19
C PHE A 373 11.22 27.85 44.82
N ASN A 374 11.85 27.06 43.95
CA ASN A 374 11.35 26.84 42.59
C ASN A 374 10.98 25.37 42.38
N VAL A 375 9.91 25.13 41.61
CA VAL A 375 9.56 23.82 41.05
C VAL A 375 9.78 23.87 39.55
N ASN A 376 10.81 23.15 39.07
CA ASN A 376 11.21 23.15 37.66
C ASN A 376 10.65 21.92 36.94
N LEU A 377 9.98 22.15 35.81
CA LEU A 377 9.54 21.12 34.89
C LEU A 377 10.63 20.78 33.86
N SER A 378 10.76 19.50 33.52
CA SER A 378 11.73 19.01 32.54
C SER A 378 11.28 17.72 31.86
N ASN A 379 12.04 17.26 30.86
CA ASN A 379 11.85 15.95 30.21
C ASN A 379 10.40 15.64 29.79
N ALA A 380 9.70 16.62 29.19
CA ALA A 380 8.36 16.37 28.69
C ALA A 380 8.37 15.31 27.57
N ALA A 381 7.41 14.39 27.60
CA ALA A 381 7.17 13.36 26.60
C ALA A 381 5.75 13.47 26.07
N ALA A 382 5.58 13.29 24.74
CA ALA A 382 4.33 13.49 24.01
C ALA A 382 3.65 14.83 24.34
N ALA A 383 4.47 15.86 24.58
CA ALA A 383 4.09 17.23 24.93
C ALA A 383 5.32 18.14 24.87
N THR A 384 5.09 19.45 24.92
CA THR A 384 6.09 20.50 25.12
C THR A 384 5.96 21.11 26.51
N ILE A 385 6.91 21.98 26.91
CA ILE A 385 6.82 22.77 28.14
C ILE A 385 6.77 24.25 27.74
N SER A 386 5.66 24.91 28.06
CA SER A 386 5.44 26.33 27.77
C SER A 386 5.86 27.23 28.93
N ASP A 387 5.72 26.73 30.17
CA ASP A 387 6.24 27.36 31.37
C ASP A 387 7.00 26.32 32.19
N THR A 388 8.30 26.56 32.36
CA THR A 388 9.23 25.60 32.95
C THR A 388 9.35 25.72 34.46
N GLN A 389 8.84 26.77 35.09
CA GLN A 389 9.13 27.05 36.50
C GLN A 389 7.93 27.64 37.24
N GLY A 390 7.53 26.97 38.32
CA GLY A 390 6.61 27.53 39.31
C GLY A 390 7.40 28.03 40.51
N VAL A 391 7.12 29.24 40.96
CA VAL A 391 7.74 29.86 42.14
C VAL A 391 6.85 29.64 43.36
N GLY A 392 7.40 28.99 44.37
CA GLY A 392 6.81 28.89 45.70
C GLY A 392 7.25 30.06 46.55
N THR A 393 6.32 30.73 47.23
CA THR A 393 6.59 31.80 48.19
C THR A 393 5.97 31.46 49.53
N ILE A 394 6.76 31.51 50.60
CA ILE A 394 6.32 31.27 51.98
C ILE A 394 6.39 32.62 52.71
N LEU A 395 5.24 33.02 53.27
CA LEU A 395 5.13 34.19 54.13
C LEU A 395 5.20 33.75 55.59
N ASP A 396 6.01 34.48 56.35
CA ASP A 396 6.15 34.33 57.79
C ASP A 396 4.87 34.77 58.52
N ASN A 397 4.48 34.03 59.56
CA ASN A 397 3.31 34.32 60.39
C ASN A 397 3.67 34.87 61.77
N ASP A 398 4.95 35.00 62.07
CA ASP A 398 5.47 35.21 63.40
C ASP A 398 5.59 36.69 63.75
N ALA A 399 5.66 36.95 65.05
CA ALA A 399 5.73 38.32 65.54
C ALA A 399 7.11 38.93 65.23
N VAL A 400 7.11 40.00 64.43
CA VAL A 400 8.31 40.83 64.19
C VAL A 400 8.96 41.20 65.53
N PRO A 401 10.26 40.90 65.76
CA PRO A 401 10.94 41.25 66.99
C PRO A 401 10.94 42.75 67.23
N ALA A 402 10.49 43.18 68.41
CA ALA A 402 10.36 44.59 68.75
C ALA A 402 11.22 44.95 69.97
N PHE A 403 12.07 45.97 69.82
CA PHE A 403 12.78 46.52 70.97
C PHE A 403 11.89 47.55 71.68
N SER A 404 11.91 47.51 73.00
CA SER A 404 11.32 48.54 73.87
C SER A 404 12.35 49.00 74.91
N ILE A 405 12.20 50.23 75.38
CA ILE A 405 13.03 50.78 76.46
C ILE A 405 12.09 51.27 77.56
N ASN A 406 12.42 51.00 78.82
CA ASN A 406 11.59 51.45 79.92
C ASN A 406 11.83 52.94 80.22
N ASP A 407 10.78 53.61 80.66
CA ASP A 407 10.91 54.92 81.29
C ASP A 407 11.52 54.77 82.69
N VAL A 408 12.41 55.71 83.06
CA VAL A 408 13.11 55.71 84.34
C VAL A 408 12.95 57.07 84.99
N THR A 409 12.59 57.08 86.27
CA THR A 409 12.62 58.27 87.14
C THR A 409 13.65 58.04 88.24
N VAL A 410 14.54 59.01 88.46
CA VAL A 410 15.54 58.99 89.54
C VAL A 410 15.45 60.24 90.40
N THR A 411 16.02 60.18 91.60
CA THR A 411 16.09 61.33 92.51
C THR A 411 17.48 61.96 92.47
N GLU A 412 17.53 63.24 92.09
CA GLU A 412 18.78 64.03 92.02
C GLU A 412 19.51 64.04 93.38
N GLY A 413 20.80 63.71 93.38
CA GLY A 413 21.66 63.69 94.57
C GLY A 413 21.58 62.43 95.44
N THR A 414 20.66 61.50 95.16
CA THR A 414 20.58 60.19 95.83
C THR A 414 21.06 59.05 94.93
N ASP A 415 20.66 59.08 93.65
CA ASP A 415 21.06 58.06 92.69
C ASP A 415 22.35 58.47 91.96
N SER A 416 23.35 57.58 91.95
CA SER A 416 24.64 57.84 91.28
C SER A 416 24.60 57.56 89.77
N THR A 417 23.58 56.84 89.29
CA THR A 417 23.41 56.44 87.88
C THR A 417 21.94 56.33 87.50
N ILE A 418 21.61 56.64 86.24
CA ILE A 418 20.31 56.34 85.61
C ILE A 418 20.50 55.11 84.71
N THR A 419 19.76 54.04 84.95
CA THR A 419 19.84 52.82 84.14
C THR A 419 18.57 52.62 83.35
N PHE A 420 18.70 52.66 82.03
CA PHE A 420 17.64 52.24 81.12
C PHE A 420 17.81 50.76 80.79
N THR A 421 16.70 50.04 80.79
CA THR A 421 16.60 48.63 80.39
C THR A 421 15.96 48.59 79.01
N VAL A 422 16.70 48.04 78.06
CA VAL A 422 16.19 47.72 76.72
C VAL A 422 15.75 46.26 76.75
N THR A 423 14.48 46.00 76.40
CA THR A 423 13.92 44.66 76.25
C THR A 423 13.74 44.38 74.76
N LYS A 424 14.09 43.16 74.32
CA LYS A 424 13.79 42.63 72.99
C LYS A 424 12.65 41.63 73.12
#